data_AF-A0A935Z462-F1
#
_entry.id   AF-A0A935Z462-F1
#
_cell.length_a   1.000
_cell.length_b   1.000
_cell.length_c   1.000
_cell.angle_alpha   90.00
_cell.angle_beta   90.00
_cell.angle_gamma   90.00
#
_symmetry.space_group_name_H-M   'P 1'
#
loop_
_entity.id
_entity.type
_entity.pdbx_description
1 polymer ?
#
loop_
_entity_poly.entity_id
_entity_poly.type
_entity_poly.pdbx_seq_one_letter_code
_entity_poly.pdbx_strand_id
1 'polypeptide(L)'
;MHWGWLNSEKAAWYLSFAPWDISGNETREFFIQRLNPLPIQLLADYPKAVDALLKSGFTTLGDLATQIQGKSISSFKKRFDHAFVELLCDLYDIDRDFSQQSLFEKPRELFKPDEWFEAEIQFEYPIALVDQLAQPIEHLLIQLSDYLRKRQQETQQIEWQLSDIYRRKEIVHVNSDKPQRQWQLLYDLTLIQLEAKSLPFEVDTLRLTCLRSLQAQLESNPLNFNQEKNIKRQKIILV
;
A
#
# COMPACT_ATOMS: atom_id res chain seq x y z
N MET A 1 -22.26 -10.03 3.85
CA MET A 1 -21.59 -9.38 2.70
C MET A 1 -20.60 -10.37 2.14
N HIS A 2 -20.94 -11.01 1.03
CA HIS A 2 -20.14 -12.07 0.40
C HIS A 2 -19.30 -11.47 -0.74
N TRP A 3 -18.12 -10.95 -0.43
CA TRP A 3 -17.15 -10.49 -1.45
C TRP A 3 -16.15 -11.60 -1.80
N GLY A 4 -16.65 -12.82 -2.04
CA GLY A 4 -15.84 -14.04 -1.93
C GLY A 4 -15.59 -14.86 -3.21
N TRP A 5 -16.15 -14.49 -4.37
CA TRP A 5 -16.25 -15.44 -5.50
C TRP A 5 -15.67 -14.96 -6.83
N LEU A 6 -14.67 -14.06 -6.78
CA LEU A 6 -13.82 -13.79 -7.94
C LEU A 6 -12.59 -14.68 -7.81
N ASN A 7 -12.54 -15.78 -8.56
CA ASN A 7 -11.59 -16.88 -8.37
C ASN A 7 -10.10 -16.52 -8.57
N SER A 8 -9.78 -15.30 -9.02
CA SER A 8 -8.42 -14.76 -9.06
C SER A 8 -8.45 -13.24 -9.17
N GLU A 9 -7.58 -12.55 -8.41
CA GLU A 9 -7.43 -11.07 -8.41
C GLU A 9 -7.28 -10.53 -9.84
N LYS A 10 -6.43 -11.19 -10.64
CA LYS A 10 -6.16 -10.77 -12.02
C LYS A 10 -7.42 -10.85 -12.86
N ALA A 11 -8.21 -11.91 -12.68
CA ALA A 11 -9.43 -12.11 -13.43
C ALA A 11 -10.51 -11.07 -13.06
N ALA A 12 -10.59 -10.66 -11.78
CA ALA A 12 -11.44 -9.55 -11.35
C ALA A 12 -11.04 -8.22 -12.01
N TRP A 13 -9.73 -7.96 -12.10
CA TRP A 13 -9.21 -6.78 -12.77
C TRP A 13 -9.61 -6.73 -14.26
N TYR A 14 -9.48 -7.83 -15.00
CA TYR A 14 -9.91 -7.88 -16.41
C TYR A 14 -11.43 -7.69 -16.56
N LEU A 15 -12.24 -8.23 -15.65
CA LEU A 15 -13.68 -8.00 -15.68
C LEU A 15 -14.09 -6.57 -15.36
N SER A 16 -13.25 -5.78 -14.67
CA SER A 16 -13.53 -4.37 -14.40
C SER A 16 -13.62 -3.52 -15.69
N PHE A 17 -13.01 -3.97 -16.78
CA PHE A 17 -13.10 -3.33 -18.10
C PHE A 17 -14.35 -3.73 -18.89
N ALA A 18 -15.13 -4.66 -18.37
CA ALA A 18 -16.29 -5.19 -19.04
C ALA A 18 -17.55 -4.40 -18.65
N PRO A 19 -18.54 -4.24 -19.56
CA PRO A 19 -19.68 -3.35 -19.35
C PRO A 19 -20.74 -3.91 -18.38
N TRP A 20 -20.44 -4.96 -17.62
CA TRP A 20 -21.39 -5.65 -16.75
C TRP A 20 -21.22 -5.25 -15.29
N ASP A 21 -22.33 -4.97 -14.61
CA ASP A 21 -22.32 -4.78 -13.17
C ASP A 21 -21.91 -6.07 -12.43
N ILE A 22 -21.03 -5.89 -11.45
CA ILE A 22 -20.58 -6.94 -10.53
C ILE A 22 -21.47 -6.86 -9.29
N SER A 23 -22.38 -7.82 -9.18
CA SER A 23 -23.39 -7.96 -8.11
C SER A 23 -22.85 -8.66 -6.85
N GLY A 24 -21.71 -9.33 -6.93
CA GLY A 24 -21.05 -10.03 -5.82
C GLY A 24 -21.58 -11.43 -5.52
N ASN A 25 -22.63 -11.89 -6.22
CA ASN A 25 -23.21 -13.22 -6.11
C ASN A 25 -22.94 -14.12 -7.34
N GLU A 26 -21.92 -13.78 -8.13
CA GLU A 26 -21.60 -14.52 -9.35
C GLU A 26 -21.04 -15.92 -9.05
N THR A 27 -21.50 -16.92 -9.81
CA THR A 27 -20.90 -18.26 -9.80
C THR A 27 -19.69 -18.33 -10.73
N ARG A 28 -18.86 -19.36 -10.57
CA ARG A 28 -17.67 -19.60 -11.41
C ARG A 28 -18.02 -19.70 -12.89
N GLU A 29 -19.13 -20.35 -13.23
CA GLU A 29 -19.57 -20.52 -14.61
C GLU A 29 -19.94 -19.19 -15.24
N PHE A 30 -20.65 -18.34 -14.48
CA PHE A 30 -21.05 -17.01 -14.92
C PHE A 30 -19.83 -16.09 -15.08
N PHE A 31 -18.84 -16.24 -14.20
CA PHE A 31 -17.57 -15.54 -14.31
C PHE A 31 -16.81 -15.90 -15.60
N ILE A 32 -16.66 -17.19 -15.90
CA ILE A 32 -15.99 -17.66 -17.12
C ILE A 32 -16.76 -17.21 -18.38
N GLN A 33 -18.10 -17.25 -18.34
CA GLN A 33 -18.93 -16.74 -19.43
C GLN A 33 -18.70 -15.25 -19.72
N ARG A 34 -18.48 -14.43 -18.68
CA ARG A 34 -18.18 -12.99 -18.83
C ARG A 34 -16.74 -12.71 -19.25
N LEU A 35 -15.80 -13.56 -18.85
CA LEU A 35 -14.38 -13.43 -19.16
C LEU A 35 -14.08 -13.82 -20.62
N ASN A 36 -14.69 -14.89 -21.12
CA ASN A 36 -14.45 -15.41 -22.47
C ASN A 36 -14.62 -14.40 -23.62
N PRO A 37 -15.65 -13.52 -23.66
CA PRO A 37 -15.82 -12.56 -24.74
C PRO A 37 -14.79 -11.42 -24.72
N LEU A 38 -13.98 -11.29 -23.67
CA LEU A 38 -13.02 -10.21 -23.58
C LEU A 38 -11.91 -10.35 -24.64
N PRO A 39 -11.47 -9.24 -25.25
CA PRO A 39 -10.41 -9.26 -26.26
C PRO A 39 -9.05 -9.59 -25.64
N ILE A 40 -8.22 -10.37 -26.35
CA ILE A 40 -6.86 -10.72 -25.89
C ILE A 40 -5.94 -9.49 -25.76
N GLN A 41 -6.30 -8.38 -26.40
CA GLN A 41 -5.59 -7.10 -26.32
C GLN A 41 -5.62 -6.51 -24.91
N LEU A 42 -6.54 -6.93 -24.03
CA LEU A 42 -6.51 -6.53 -22.62
C LEU A 42 -5.27 -7.04 -21.90
N LEU A 43 -4.61 -8.10 -22.40
CA LEU A 43 -3.35 -8.64 -21.86
C LEU A 43 -2.13 -7.75 -22.25
N ALA A 44 -2.29 -6.43 -22.18
CA ALA A 44 -1.35 -5.44 -22.70
C ALA A 44 0.04 -5.51 -22.05
N ASP A 45 0.14 -6.05 -20.83
CA ASP A 45 1.41 -6.30 -20.14
C ASP A 45 2.29 -7.35 -20.84
N TYR A 46 1.73 -8.11 -21.79
CA TYR A 46 2.41 -9.18 -22.53
C TYR A 46 2.34 -8.96 -24.05
N PRO A 47 2.89 -7.86 -24.59
CA PRO A 47 2.70 -7.46 -25.99
C PRO A 47 3.22 -8.51 -26.99
N LYS A 48 4.35 -9.17 -26.68
CA LYS A 48 4.91 -10.24 -27.51
C LYS A 48 3.98 -11.45 -27.59
N ALA A 49 3.33 -11.80 -26.48
CA ALA A 49 2.40 -12.92 -26.43
C ALA A 49 1.12 -12.58 -27.19
N VAL A 50 0.58 -11.38 -26.98
CA VAL A 50 -0.60 -10.87 -27.70
C VAL A 50 -0.36 -10.86 -29.22
N ASP A 51 0.78 -10.36 -29.68
CA ASP A 51 1.11 -10.34 -31.11
C ASP A 51 1.17 -11.75 -31.72
N ALA A 52 1.77 -12.71 -31.00
CA ALA A 52 1.86 -14.09 -31.46
C ALA A 52 0.48 -14.79 -31.46
N LEU A 53 -0.38 -14.46 -30.48
CA LEU A 53 -1.76 -14.95 -30.41
C LEU A 53 -2.62 -14.40 -31.54
N LEU A 54 -2.55 -13.10 -31.82
CA LEU A 54 -3.24 -12.46 -32.94
C LEU A 54 -2.81 -13.08 -34.28
N LYS A 55 -1.50 -13.26 -34.49
CA LYS A 55 -0.97 -13.92 -35.69
C LYS A 55 -1.40 -15.38 -35.81
N SER A 56 -1.70 -16.03 -34.69
CA SER A 56 -2.19 -17.42 -34.64
C SER A 56 -3.71 -17.53 -34.74
N GLY A 57 -4.43 -16.40 -34.87
CA GLY A 57 -5.88 -16.36 -35.03
C GLY A 57 -6.69 -16.30 -33.72
N PHE A 58 -6.04 -16.11 -32.57
CA PHE A 58 -6.75 -15.87 -31.31
C PHE A 58 -7.21 -14.42 -31.24
N THR A 59 -8.46 -14.20 -30.86
CA THR A 59 -9.07 -12.86 -30.78
C THR A 59 -9.66 -12.57 -29.42
N THR A 60 -10.13 -13.61 -28.72
CA THR A 60 -10.76 -13.49 -27.41
C THR A 60 -10.06 -14.36 -26.37
N LEU A 61 -10.25 -14.04 -25.09
CA LEU A 61 -9.82 -14.90 -23.98
C LEU A 61 -10.53 -16.27 -24.08
N GLY A 62 -11.76 -16.32 -24.57
CA GLY A 62 -12.49 -17.56 -24.84
C GLY A 62 -11.74 -18.52 -25.77
N ASP A 63 -11.06 -17.99 -26.79
CA ASP A 63 -10.24 -18.81 -27.71
C ASP A 63 -9.08 -19.51 -26.96
N LEU A 64 -8.49 -18.81 -25.98
CA LEU A 64 -7.47 -19.38 -25.10
C LEU A 64 -8.07 -20.45 -24.19
N ALA A 65 -9.23 -20.18 -23.60
CA ALA A 65 -9.95 -21.13 -22.75
C ALA A 65 -10.26 -22.44 -23.50
N THR A 66 -10.79 -22.34 -24.72
CA THR A 66 -11.10 -23.50 -25.58
C THR A 66 -9.85 -24.29 -25.93
N GLN A 67 -8.76 -23.61 -26.28
CA GLN A 67 -7.49 -24.27 -26.59
C GLN A 67 -6.89 -24.98 -25.36
N ILE A 68 -6.99 -24.39 -24.17
CA ILE A 68 -6.52 -25.00 -22.93
C ILE A 68 -7.34 -26.25 -22.58
N GLN A 69 -8.68 -26.17 -22.71
CA GLN A 69 -9.57 -27.32 -22.49
C GLN A 69 -9.31 -28.45 -23.48
N GLY A 70 -9.00 -28.14 -24.74
CA GLY A 70 -8.79 -29.15 -25.78
C GLY A 70 -7.36 -29.72 -25.87
N LYS A 71 -6.32 -28.94 -25.59
CA LYS A 71 -4.90 -29.32 -25.84
C LYS A 71 -3.96 -29.14 -24.64
N SER A 72 -4.50 -28.85 -23.45
CA SER A 72 -3.74 -28.57 -22.22
C SER A 72 -2.92 -27.27 -22.26
N ILE A 73 -2.75 -26.66 -21.08
CA ILE A 73 -1.88 -25.49 -20.84
C ILE A 73 -0.42 -25.74 -21.23
N SER A 74 0.00 -27.00 -21.32
CA SER A 74 1.36 -27.41 -21.72
C SER A 74 1.74 -26.93 -23.12
N SER A 75 0.76 -26.71 -24.00
CA SER A 75 0.99 -26.15 -25.34
C SER A 75 1.44 -24.68 -25.30
N PHE A 76 0.96 -23.92 -24.31
CA PHE A 76 1.37 -22.53 -24.07
C PHE A 76 2.73 -22.45 -23.37
N LYS A 77 3.03 -23.36 -22.43
CA LYS A 77 4.37 -23.48 -21.79
C LYS A 77 5.52 -23.61 -22.78
N LYS A 78 5.29 -24.19 -23.96
CA LYS A 78 6.32 -24.36 -25.01
C LYS A 78 6.52 -23.13 -25.89
N ARG A 79 5.54 -22.21 -25.92
CA ARG A 79 5.48 -21.11 -26.89
C ARG A 79 5.61 -19.73 -26.26
N PHE A 80 5.30 -19.61 -24.98
CA PHE A 80 5.25 -18.35 -24.25
C PHE A 80 6.07 -18.43 -22.97
N ASP A 81 6.46 -17.25 -22.49
CA ASP A 81 7.24 -17.10 -21.27
C ASP A 81 6.44 -17.53 -20.03
N HIS A 82 7.17 -17.91 -18.98
CA HIS A 82 6.61 -18.41 -17.73
C HIS A 82 5.56 -17.47 -17.14
N ALA A 83 5.85 -16.16 -17.07
CA ALA A 83 4.96 -15.16 -16.50
C ALA A 83 3.60 -15.09 -17.22
N PHE A 84 3.59 -15.25 -18.55
CA PHE A 84 2.35 -15.27 -19.34
C PHE A 84 1.54 -16.54 -19.07
N VAL A 85 2.21 -17.69 -18.94
CA VAL A 85 1.52 -18.93 -18.61
C VAL A 85 0.97 -18.89 -17.18
N GLU A 86 1.70 -18.31 -16.24
CA GLU A 86 1.22 -18.08 -14.88
C GLU A 86 -0.04 -17.22 -14.87
N LEU A 87 -0.05 -16.14 -15.64
CA LEU A 87 -1.25 -15.33 -15.82
C LEU A 87 -2.43 -16.18 -16.31
N LEU A 88 -2.25 -17.05 -17.31
CA LEU A 88 -3.32 -17.90 -17.81
C LEU A 88 -3.80 -18.93 -16.78
N CYS A 89 -2.88 -19.53 -16.01
CA CYS A 89 -3.25 -20.42 -14.92
C CYS A 89 -4.05 -19.69 -13.85
N ASP A 90 -3.62 -18.49 -13.48
CA ASP A 90 -4.31 -17.65 -12.49
C ASP A 90 -5.67 -17.19 -13.03
N LEU A 91 -5.79 -16.87 -14.32
CA LEU A 91 -7.01 -16.34 -14.92
C LEU A 91 -8.14 -17.39 -14.99
N TYR A 92 -7.77 -18.64 -15.31
CA TYR A 92 -8.71 -19.76 -15.44
C TYR A 92 -8.78 -20.66 -14.21
N ASP A 93 -8.04 -20.31 -13.15
CA ASP A 93 -7.96 -21.10 -11.93
C ASP A 93 -7.58 -22.57 -12.25
N ILE A 94 -6.53 -22.71 -13.05
CA ILE A 94 -5.98 -24.01 -13.44
C ILE A 94 -4.94 -24.37 -12.40
N ASP A 95 -5.28 -25.35 -11.55
CA ASP A 95 -4.38 -25.87 -10.53
C ASP A 95 -3.01 -26.22 -11.13
N ARG A 96 -1.99 -25.59 -10.55
CA ARG A 96 -0.59 -25.91 -10.83
C ARG A 96 -0.31 -27.25 -10.17
N ASP A 97 -0.20 -28.28 -10.99
CA ASP A 97 0.03 -29.67 -10.62
C ASP A 97 -1.17 -30.41 -10.02
N PHE A 98 -1.65 -31.41 -10.78
CA PHE A 98 -2.56 -32.48 -10.36
C PHE A 98 -2.02 -33.36 -9.19
N SER A 99 -0.92 -32.97 -8.53
CA SER A 99 -0.27 -33.83 -7.53
C SER A 99 -0.59 -33.51 -6.08
N GLN A 100 -1.16 -32.36 -5.71
CA GLN A 100 -1.68 -32.15 -4.35
C GLN A 100 -2.82 -31.13 -4.36
N GLN A 101 -4.05 -31.62 -4.22
CA GLN A 101 -5.12 -30.81 -3.65
C GLN A 101 -4.67 -30.45 -2.23
N SER A 102 -4.03 -29.29 -2.06
CA SER A 102 -3.76 -28.75 -0.75
C SER A 102 -5.12 -28.57 -0.05
N LEU A 103 -5.36 -29.36 0.99
CA LEU A 103 -6.51 -29.21 1.91
C LEU A 103 -6.60 -27.81 2.55
N PHE A 104 -5.59 -26.97 2.31
CA PHE A 104 -5.52 -25.59 2.72
C PHE A 104 -5.51 -24.71 1.47
N GLU A 105 -6.60 -24.00 1.23
CA GLU A 105 -6.61 -22.84 0.35
C GLU A 105 -5.58 -21.84 0.90
N LYS A 106 -4.64 -21.39 0.05
CA LYS A 106 -3.73 -20.31 0.43
C LYS A 106 -4.60 -19.11 0.84
N PRO A 107 -4.43 -18.52 2.04
CA PRO A 107 -5.19 -17.35 2.45
C PRO A 107 -5.05 -16.27 1.39
N ARG A 108 -6.18 -15.83 0.83
CA ARG A 108 -6.19 -14.78 -0.19
C ARG A 108 -5.62 -13.51 0.43
N GLU A 109 -4.57 -12.97 -0.16
CA GLU A 109 -4.02 -11.68 0.25
C GLU A 109 -5.09 -10.62 -0.03
N LEU A 110 -5.66 -10.05 1.03
CA LEU A 110 -6.57 -8.93 0.90
C LEU A 110 -5.75 -7.73 0.42
N PHE A 111 -6.05 -7.22 -0.76
CA PHE A 111 -5.45 -5.98 -1.25
C PHE A 111 -5.68 -4.87 -0.23
N LYS A 112 -4.58 -4.36 0.33
CA LYS A 112 -4.59 -3.20 1.19
C LYS A 112 -3.83 -2.10 0.47
N PRO A 113 -4.50 -1.00 0.05
CA PRO A 113 -3.79 0.09 -0.59
C PRO A 113 -2.73 0.65 0.36
N ASP A 114 -1.62 1.12 -0.21
CA ASP A 114 -0.63 1.87 0.55
C ASP A 114 -1.27 3.18 1.01
N GLU A 115 -1.35 3.35 2.33
CA GLU A 115 -1.93 4.54 2.94
C GLU A 115 -0.81 5.39 3.56
N TRP A 116 -0.71 6.65 3.14
CA TRP A 116 0.20 7.63 3.71
C TRP A 116 -0.57 8.87 4.16
N PHE A 117 0.06 9.68 5.00
CA PHE A 117 -0.47 10.98 5.38
C PHE A 117 0.10 12.06 4.45
N GLU A 118 -0.77 12.92 3.95
CA GLU A 118 -0.42 14.15 3.24
C GLU A 118 -1.42 15.24 3.62
N ALA A 119 -0.91 16.42 3.97
CA ALA A 119 -1.71 17.60 4.21
C ALA A 119 -0.93 18.86 3.79
N GLU A 120 -1.64 19.87 3.33
CA GLU A 120 -1.03 21.11 2.86
C GLU A 120 -1.82 22.36 3.29
N ILE A 121 -1.08 23.47 3.37
CA ILE A 121 -1.61 24.81 3.58
C ILE A 121 -1.10 25.69 2.45
N GLN A 122 -2.02 26.36 1.77
CA GLN A 122 -1.70 27.44 0.84
C GLN A 122 -1.90 28.77 1.57
N PHE A 123 -0.91 29.64 1.51
CA PHE A 123 -0.96 30.97 2.13
C PHE A 123 -1.63 31.99 1.18
N GLU A 124 -2.32 32.96 1.76
CA GLU A 124 -2.88 34.09 0.99
C GLU A 124 -1.80 35.05 0.51
N TYR A 125 -0.68 35.11 1.23
CA TYR A 125 0.48 35.93 0.92
C TYR A 125 1.77 35.10 1.13
N PRO A 126 2.82 35.32 0.30
CA PRO A 126 4.07 34.61 0.43
C PRO A 126 4.75 34.85 1.80
N ILE A 127 5.25 33.79 2.41
CA ILE A 127 5.90 33.82 3.72
C ILE A 127 7.42 33.84 3.56
N ALA A 128 8.05 34.91 4.02
CA ALA A 128 9.51 35.09 3.94
C ALA A 128 10.26 34.75 5.23
N LEU A 129 9.56 34.59 6.36
CA LEU A 129 10.16 34.39 7.68
C LEU A 129 9.72 33.04 8.29
N VAL A 130 10.69 32.30 8.85
CA VAL A 130 10.43 31.00 9.50
C VAL A 130 9.45 31.14 10.67
N ASP A 131 9.53 32.22 11.44
CA ASP A 131 8.63 32.48 12.58
C ASP A 131 7.15 32.50 12.19
N GLN A 132 6.84 32.92 10.96
CA GLN A 132 5.47 32.93 10.45
C GLN A 132 4.97 31.53 10.05
N LEU A 133 5.88 30.58 9.84
CA LEU A 133 5.56 29.19 9.56
C LEU A 133 5.31 28.37 10.83
N ALA A 134 5.66 28.87 12.01
CA ALA A 134 5.52 28.15 13.28
C ALA A 134 4.09 27.64 13.51
N GLN A 135 3.09 28.52 13.45
CA GLN A 135 1.69 28.14 13.66
C GLN A 135 1.14 27.20 12.54
N PRO A 136 1.40 27.44 11.24
CA PRO A 136 1.08 26.49 10.18
C PRO A 136 1.71 25.10 10.35
N ILE A 137 2.99 25.04 10.75
CA ILE A 137 3.72 23.79 11.02
C ILE A 137 3.06 23.03 12.17
N GLU A 138 2.80 23.72 13.29
CA GLU A 138 2.11 23.14 14.45
C GLU A 138 0.76 22.54 14.03
N HIS A 139 -0.03 23.30 13.26
CA HIS A 139 -1.34 22.84 12.80
C HIS A 139 -1.26 21.54 11.97
N LEU A 140 -0.35 21.47 11.00
CA LEU A 140 -0.16 20.27 10.17
C LEU A 140 0.35 19.08 10.97
N LEU A 141 1.24 19.32 11.95
CA LEU A 141 1.74 18.25 12.82
C LEU A 141 0.68 17.73 13.79
N ILE A 142 -0.23 18.59 14.28
CA ILE A 142 -1.40 18.15 15.07
C ILE A 142 -2.26 17.20 14.23
N GLN A 143 -2.55 17.56 12.97
CA GLN A 143 -3.30 16.69 12.07
C GLN A 143 -2.59 15.35 11.83
N LEU A 144 -1.27 15.35 11.65
CA LEU A 144 -0.47 14.14 11.54
C LEU A 144 -0.57 13.29 12.81
N SER A 145 -0.42 13.88 13.99
CA SER A 145 -0.55 13.19 15.28
C SER A 145 -1.93 12.54 15.43
N ASP A 146 -3.00 13.24 15.06
CA ASP A 146 -4.35 12.70 15.10
C ASP A 146 -4.56 11.56 14.08
N TYR A 147 -3.99 11.68 12.88
CA TYR A 147 -3.98 10.61 11.88
C TYR A 147 -3.29 9.35 12.41
N LEU A 148 -2.07 9.51 12.95
CA LEU A 148 -1.28 8.42 13.52
C LEU A 148 -2.00 7.78 14.72
N ARG A 149 -2.60 8.58 15.60
CA ARG A 149 -3.33 8.09 16.77
C ARG A 149 -4.54 7.24 16.38
N LYS A 150 -5.35 7.70 15.41
CA LYS A 150 -6.54 6.95 14.93
C LYS A 150 -6.17 5.59 14.35
N ARG A 151 -4.99 5.49 13.75
CA ARG A 151 -4.48 4.28 13.09
C ARG A 151 -3.55 3.43 13.95
N GLN A 152 -3.32 3.83 15.21
CA GLN A 152 -2.34 3.21 16.10
C GLN A 152 -0.96 3.07 15.43
N GLN A 153 -0.51 4.14 14.80
CA GLN A 153 0.75 4.22 14.07
C GLN A 153 1.70 5.23 14.72
N GLU A 154 2.97 5.15 14.34
CA GLU A 154 4.05 6.05 14.76
C GLU A 154 4.95 6.30 13.55
N THR A 155 5.67 7.42 13.54
CA THR A 155 6.61 7.76 12.48
C THR A 155 7.97 8.17 13.03
N GLN A 156 9.03 7.86 12.30
CA GLN A 156 10.39 8.35 12.57
C GLN A 156 10.82 9.42 11.57
N GLN A 157 10.06 9.60 10.50
CA GLN A 157 10.44 10.47 9.40
C GLN A 157 9.21 11.20 8.86
N ILE A 158 9.35 12.51 8.74
CA ILE A 158 8.40 13.36 8.04
C ILE A 158 9.13 14.17 6.98
N GLU A 159 8.40 14.55 5.95
CA GLU A 159 8.89 15.35 4.84
C GLU A 159 8.07 16.63 4.74
N TRP A 160 8.78 17.75 4.71
CA TRP A 160 8.21 19.05 4.40
C TRP A 160 8.55 19.42 2.97
N GLN A 161 7.56 19.86 2.22
CA GLN A 161 7.74 20.47 0.90
C GLN A 161 7.28 21.92 0.97
N LEU A 162 8.21 22.84 0.78
CA LEU A 162 7.94 24.27 0.66
C LEU A 162 7.93 24.62 -0.83
N SER A 163 6.95 25.40 -1.29
CA SER A 163 6.90 25.83 -2.69
C SER A 163 6.38 27.23 -2.90
N ASP A 164 6.81 27.87 -3.99
CA ASP A 164 6.38 29.20 -4.42
C ASP A 164 5.42 29.13 -5.63
N ILE A 165 4.87 30.29 -6.02
CA ILE A 165 4.07 30.45 -7.25
C ILE A 165 4.80 30.08 -8.54
N TYR A 166 6.13 30.10 -8.55
CA TYR A 166 6.97 29.75 -9.71
C TYR A 166 7.29 28.25 -9.77
N ARG A 167 6.66 27.42 -8.92
CA ARG A 167 6.86 25.97 -8.80
C ARG A 167 8.27 25.59 -8.37
N ARG A 168 9.02 26.50 -7.76
CA ARG A 168 10.24 26.14 -7.01
C ARG A 168 9.81 25.33 -5.81
N LYS A 169 10.62 24.33 -5.47
CA LYS A 169 10.36 23.41 -4.37
C LYS A 169 11.62 23.23 -3.55
N GLU A 170 11.45 23.27 -2.24
CA GLU A 170 12.48 22.88 -1.27
C GLU A 170 11.91 21.73 -0.44
N ILE A 171 12.72 20.68 -0.26
CA ILE A 171 12.34 19.51 0.53
C ILE A 171 13.19 19.45 1.79
N VAL A 172 12.54 19.36 2.95
CA VAL A 172 13.18 19.27 4.26
C VAL A 172 12.74 18.00 4.94
N HIS A 173 13.69 17.09 5.21
CA HIS A 173 13.43 15.83 5.89
C HIS A 173 13.75 15.95 7.38
N VAL A 174 12.74 15.72 8.22
CA VAL A 174 12.89 15.70 9.67
C VAL A 174 12.82 14.26 10.14
N ASN A 175 13.89 13.81 10.80
CA ASN A 175 14.03 12.46 11.31
C ASN A 175 14.18 12.48 12.82
N SER A 176 13.63 11.48 13.50
CA SER A 176 13.77 11.26 14.94
C SER A 176 14.35 9.88 15.22
N ASP A 177 15.21 9.79 16.25
CA ASP A 177 15.87 8.52 16.62
C ASP A 177 14.89 7.45 17.13
N LYS A 178 13.74 7.88 17.66
CA LYS A 178 12.67 7.00 18.16
C LYS A 178 11.37 7.27 17.40
N PRO A 179 10.51 6.26 17.20
CA PRO A 179 9.16 6.46 16.69
C PRO A 179 8.40 7.50 17.52
N GLN A 180 7.79 8.46 16.85
CA GLN A 180 6.97 9.51 17.44
C GLN A 180 5.52 9.32 17.03
N ARG A 181 4.63 9.46 18.01
CA ARG A 181 3.20 9.67 17.79
C ARG A 181 2.78 11.10 18.10
N GLN A 182 3.53 11.74 18.99
CA GLN A 182 3.30 13.08 19.48
C GLN A 182 4.01 14.09 18.59
N TRP A 183 3.37 15.23 18.37
CA TRP A 183 3.85 16.22 17.41
C TRP A 183 4.95 17.12 17.97
N GLN A 184 5.06 17.26 19.30
CA GLN A 184 5.94 18.22 19.97
C GLN A 184 7.41 18.05 19.58
N LEU A 185 7.94 16.83 19.62
CA LEU A 185 9.34 16.59 19.24
C LEU A 185 9.56 16.87 17.74
N LEU A 186 8.60 16.48 16.89
CA LEU A 186 8.70 16.73 15.45
C LEU A 186 8.64 18.22 15.13
N TYR A 187 7.88 18.99 15.91
CA TYR A 187 7.79 20.43 15.82
C TYR A 187 9.13 21.09 16.16
N ASP A 188 9.70 20.77 17.32
CA ASP A 188 10.99 21.32 17.74
C ASP A 188 12.09 21.01 16.72
N LEU A 189 12.16 19.76 16.24
CA LEU A 189 13.13 19.36 15.21
C LEU A 189 12.90 20.07 13.88
N THR A 190 11.64 20.30 13.49
CA THR A 190 11.30 21.03 12.26
C THR A 190 11.78 22.48 12.35
N LEU A 191 11.48 23.18 13.45
CA LEU A 191 11.91 24.56 13.63
C LEU A 191 13.43 24.69 13.62
N ILE A 192 14.14 23.84 14.36
CA ILE A 192 15.62 23.82 14.38
C ILE A 192 16.18 23.65 12.96
N GLN A 193 15.61 22.75 12.16
CA GLN A 193 16.09 22.54 10.79
C GLN A 193 15.80 23.72 9.86
N LEU A 194 14.62 24.34 9.97
CA LEU A 194 14.25 25.48 9.13
C LEU A 194 15.04 26.74 9.50
N GLU A 195 15.28 26.98 10.79
CA GLU A 195 16.12 28.08 11.27
C GLU A 195 17.57 27.92 10.78
N ALA A 196 18.13 26.71 10.84
CA ALA A 196 19.50 26.44 10.42
C ALA A 196 19.69 26.61 8.90
N LYS A 197 18.68 26.29 8.09
CA LYS A 197 18.75 26.39 6.62
C LYS A 197 18.36 27.76 6.09
N SER A 198 17.54 28.52 6.83
CA SER A 198 16.80 29.69 6.35
C SER A 198 15.88 29.37 5.16
N LEU A 199 14.90 30.23 4.88
CA LEU A 199 14.01 30.04 3.74
C LEU A 199 14.72 30.44 2.44
N PRO A 200 14.86 29.54 1.45
CA PRO A 200 15.54 29.85 0.19
C PRO A 200 14.74 30.81 -0.71
N PHE A 201 13.43 30.92 -0.48
CA PHE A 201 12.49 31.76 -1.21
C PHE A 201 11.24 32.02 -0.35
N GLU A 202 10.39 32.95 -0.79
CA GLU A 202 9.10 33.22 -0.15
C GLU A 202 8.12 32.06 -0.42
N VAL A 203 7.56 31.50 0.65
CA VAL A 203 6.79 30.26 0.59
C VAL A 203 5.30 30.56 0.44
N ASP A 204 4.68 30.03 -0.61
CA ASP A 204 3.25 30.14 -0.87
C ASP A 204 2.48 28.88 -0.44
N THR A 205 3.15 27.74 -0.41
CA THR A 205 2.54 26.48 0.00
C THR A 205 3.49 25.68 0.88
N LEU A 206 2.97 25.19 2.00
CA LEU A 206 3.63 24.29 2.91
C LEU A 206 2.89 22.96 2.91
N ARG A 207 3.58 21.88 2.58
CA ARG A 207 3.03 20.52 2.59
C ARG A 207 3.81 19.63 3.55
N LEU A 208 3.08 18.81 4.28
CA LEU A 208 3.60 17.77 5.16
C LEU A 208 3.22 16.40 4.61
N THR A 209 4.21 15.53 4.42
CA THR A 209 4.01 14.15 3.98
C THR A 209 4.68 13.19 4.95
N CYS A 210 4.00 12.09 5.27
CA CYS A 210 4.53 10.97 6.05
C CYS A 210 4.27 9.67 5.32
N LEU A 211 5.27 9.23 4.54
CA LEU A 211 5.22 8.01 3.73
C LEU A 211 5.45 6.73 4.55
N ARG A 212 6.25 6.83 5.62
CA ARG A 212 6.68 5.67 6.41
C ARG A 212 6.13 5.76 7.82
N SER A 213 5.00 5.09 8.04
CA SER A 213 4.44 4.88 9.38
C SER A 213 4.61 3.43 9.80
N LEU A 214 5.06 3.22 11.03
CA LEU A 214 5.15 1.92 11.68
C LEU A 214 3.89 1.69 12.52
N GLN A 215 3.46 0.44 12.65
CA GLN A 215 2.46 0.09 13.65
C GLN A 215 3.04 0.37 15.03
N ALA A 216 2.27 1.07 15.86
CA ALA A 216 2.64 1.30 17.24
C ALA A 216 2.84 -0.05 17.90
N GLN A 217 4.05 -0.33 18.35
CA GLN A 217 4.25 -1.39 19.31
C GLN A 217 3.55 -0.91 20.57
N LEU A 218 2.43 -1.55 20.93
CA LEU A 218 1.94 -1.46 22.30
C LEU A 218 3.16 -1.84 23.15
N GLU A 219 3.71 -0.89 23.89
CA GLU A 219 4.60 -1.20 24.99
C GLU A 219 3.78 -2.12 25.90
N SER A 220 3.91 -3.41 25.66
CA SER A 220 3.54 -4.47 26.57
C SER A 220 4.53 -4.29 27.69
N ASN A 221 4.23 -3.33 28.57
CA ASN A 221 4.87 -3.17 29.85
C ASN A 221 4.84 -4.58 30.44
N PRO A 222 5.97 -5.31 30.48
CA PRO A 222 5.94 -6.67 30.99
C PRO A 222 5.52 -6.48 32.45
N LEU A 223 4.32 -6.95 32.79
CA LEU A 223 3.78 -6.91 34.14
C LEU A 223 4.89 -7.38 35.09
N ASN A 224 5.53 -6.43 35.75
CA ASN A 224 6.75 -6.68 36.48
C ASN A 224 6.33 -7.20 37.86
N PHE A 225 5.92 -8.48 37.92
CA PHE A 225 5.46 -9.18 39.12
C PHE A 225 6.56 -9.38 40.19
N ASN A 226 7.71 -8.74 40.06
CA ASN A 226 8.87 -8.96 40.94
C ASN A 226 9.02 -7.95 42.10
N GLN A 227 7.98 -7.16 42.43
CA GLN A 227 8.07 -6.21 43.54
C GLN A 227 7.86 -6.80 44.95
N GLU A 228 7.42 -8.05 45.12
CA GLU A 228 7.09 -8.56 46.48
C GLU A 228 8.17 -9.41 47.17
N LYS A 229 9.29 -9.76 46.54
CA LYS A 229 10.31 -10.62 47.17
C LYS A 229 11.38 -9.92 48.01
N ASN A 230 11.42 -8.58 48.03
CA ASN A 230 12.50 -7.84 48.72
C ASN A 230 12.16 -7.28 50.11
N ILE A 231 10.92 -7.41 50.61
CA ILE A 231 10.55 -6.85 51.93
C ILE A 231 10.90 -7.81 53.10
N LYS A 232 11.18 -9.11 52.85
CA LYS A 232 11.44 -10.10 53.93
C LYS A 232 12.91 -10.42 54.20
N ARG A 233 13.88 -9.82 53.50
CA ARG A 233 15.32 -10.13 53.70
C ARG A 233 16.12 -9.13 54.56
N GLN A 234 15.51 -8.04 55.03
CA GLN A 234 16.21 -7.03 55.86
C GLN A 234 15.96 -7.12 57.37
N LYS A 235 15.32 -8.19 57.89
CA LYS A 235 15.09 -8.35 59.35
C LYS A 235 15.95 -9.40 60.04
N ILE A 236 16.97 -9.95 59.37
CA ILE A 236 17.95 -10.83 59.99
C ILE A 236 19.32 -10.22 59.71
N ILE A 237 19.81 -9.42 60.66
CA ILE A 237 21.18 -9.02 60.98
C ILE A 237 21.06 -7.66 61.68
N LEU A 238 20.94 -7.70 63.00
CA LEU A 238 21.49 -6.70 63.92
C LEU A 238 21.55 -7.40 65.28
N VAL A 239 22.79 -7.71 65.67
CA VAL A 239 23.24 -8.07 67.02
C VAL A 239 23.10 -6.85 67.91
#